data_AF-A0A7C8Z5T9-F1
#
_entry.id   AF-A0A7C8Z5T9-F1
#
_cell.length_a   1.000
_cell.length_b   1.000
_cell.length_c   1.000
_cell.angle_alpha   90.00
_cell.angle_beta   90.00
_cell.angle_gamma   90.00
#
_symmetry.space_group_name_H-M   'P 1'
#
loop_
_entity.id
_entity.type
_entity.pdbx_description
1 polymer ?
#
loop_
_entity_poly.entity_id
_entity_poly.type
_entity_poly.pdbx_seq_one_letter_code
_entity_poly.pdbx_strand_id
1 'polypeptide(L)'
;NPVHKKVPVLVHNDKSIVESQIILEYIDETWPGHPIMPQDPYDRAMARFWANFIDDKCLTSTWKALFWTRGEEQRKALEEAEENLGFMEKELEKKKLFGGENFGFVDMVANSIAIWVAALQEATGKVVLTEEKYPCAFKWAQEYTCRNIIKETSPPRDHLAAFYKARMEMMEAMKDSK
;
A
#
# COMPACT_ATOMS: atom_id res chain seq x y z
N ASN A 1 12.76 7.10 -16.84
CA ASN A 1 12.88 5.62 -16.84
C ASN A 1 12.58 5.08 -18.24
N PRO A 2 13.59 4.90 -19.10
CA PRO A 2 13.39 4.35 -20.44
C PRO A 2 13.01 2.86 -20.46
N VAL A 3 13.32 2.11 -19.40
CA VAL A 3 13.08 0.66 -19.30
C VAL A 3 11.61 0.36 -18.99
N HIS A 4 11.12 0.77 -17.81
CA HIS A 4 9.75 0.43 -17.39
C HIS A 4 8.72 1.51 -17.73
N LYS A 5 9.15 2.75 -18.03
CA LYS A 5 8.25 3.90 -18.26
C LYS A 5 7.23 4.11 -17.14
N LYS A 6 7.61 3.77 -15.91
CA LYS A 6 6.82 3.92 -14.69
C LYS A 6 7.36 5.05 -13.80
N VAL A 7 6.47 5.57 -12.97
CA VAL A 7 6.77 6.42 -11.81
C VAL A 7 6.73 5.56 -10.53
N PRO A 8 7.41 5.95 -9.43
CA PRO A 8 8.25 7.15 -9.29
C PRO A 8 9.63 7.04 -9.95
N VAL A 9 10.24 8.20 -10.24
CA VAL A 9 11.64 8.35 -10.62
C VAL A 9 12.22 9.48 -9.78
N LEU A 10 13.22 9.19 -8.95
CA LEU A 10 13.98 10.21 -8.22
C LEU A 10 15.15 10.67 -9.09
N VAL A 11 15.33 11.98 -9.23
CA VAL A 11 16.51 12.55 -9.90
C VAL A 11 17.34 13.29 -8.86
N HIS A 12 18.55 12.79 -8.59
CA HIS A 12 19.49 13.39 -7.64
C HIS A 12 20.85 13.55 -8.31
N ASN A 13 21.33 14.80 -8.41
CA ASN A 13 22.59 15.16 -9.09
C ASN A 13 22.67 14.61 -10.53
N ASP A 14 21.61 14.87 -11.31
CA ASP A 14 21.43 14.41 -12.69
C ASP A 14 21.43 12.87 -12.89
N LYS A 15 21.39 12.11 -11.79
CA LYS A 15 21.28 10.64 -11.81
C LYS A 15 19.86 10.23 -11.47
N SER A 16 19.28 9.40 -12.33
CA SER A 16 17.93 8.86 -12.13
C SER A 16 17.98 7.55 -11.34
N ILE A 17 17.19 7.46 -10.28
CA ILE A 17 16.89 6.24 -9.53
C ILE A 17 15.41 5.88 -9.77
N VAL A 18 15.13 4.60 -10.00
CA VAL A 18 13.81 4.08 -10.37
C VAL A 18 13.41 2.97 -9.39
N GLU A 19 12.12 2.62 -9.38
CA GLU A 19 11.47 1.72 -8.41
C GLU A 19 11.34 2.34 -7.01
N SER A 20 10.12 2.36 -6.46
CA SER A 20 9.82 3.04 -5.19
C SER A 20 10.69 2.53 -4.03
N GLN A 21 10.82 1.21 -3.87
CA GLN A 21 11.62 0.63 -2.79
C GLN A 21 13.12 0.93 -2.94
N ILE A 22 13.66 0.88 -4.16
CA ILE A 22 15.06 1.23 -4.43
C ILE A 22 15.31 2.71 -4.13
N ILE A 23 14.35 3.59 -4.49
CA ILE A 23 14.40 5.02 -4.15
C ILE A 23 14.41 5.21 -2.63
N LEU A 24 13.61 4.46 -1.87
CA LEU A 24 13.59 4.54 -0.41
C LEU A 24 14.92 4.08 0.21
N GLU A 25 15.50 2.97 -0.25
CA GLU A 25 16.82 2.52 0.22
C GLU A 25 17.91 3.54 -0.12
N TYR A 26 17.88 4.11 -1.34
CA TYR A 26 18.81 5.17 -1.74
C TYR A 26 18.70 6.41 -0.84
N ILE A 27 17.48 6.80 -0.45
CA ILE A 27 17.26 7.92 0.47
C ILE A 27 17.86 7.60 1.85
N ASP A 28 17.59 6.41 2.38
CA ASP A 28 18.10 5.96 3.68
C ASP A 28 19.64 5.98 3.74
N GLU A 29 20.30 5.53 2.67
CA GLU A 29 21.76 5.48 2.57
C GLU A 29 22.41 6.85 2.30
N THR A 30 21.68 7.79 1.68
CA THR A 30 22.23 9.09 1.26
C THR A 30 22.12 10.16 2.34
N TRP A 31 21.04 10.16 3.12
CA TRP A 31 20.77 11.19 4.13
C TRP A 31 20.81 10.60 5.55
N PRO A 32 21.99 10.56 6.20
CA PRO A 32 22.13 9.98 7.54
C PRO A 32 21.42 10.82 8.61
N GLY A 33 21.02 10.17 9.72
CA GLY A 33 20.44 10.81 10.91
C GLY A 33 18.97 10.47 11.16
N HIS A 34 18.27 9.96 10.14
CA HIS A 34 16.88 9.53 10.23
C HIS A 34 16.68 8.18 9.54
N PRO A 35 17.18 7.07 10.13
CA PRO A 35 17.13 5.76 9.48
C PRO A 35 15.68 5.31 9.28
N ILE A 36 15.35 4.98 8.04
CA ILE A 36 14.11 4.36 7.59
C ILE A 36 14.21 2.85 7.78
N MET A 37 15.40 2.28 7.57
CA MET A 37 15.66 0.85 7.74
C MET A 37 16.18 0.51 9.14
N PRO A 38 15.83 -0.69 9.66
CA PRO A 38 16.49 -1.22 10.85
C PRO A 38 18.00 -1.35 10.64
N GLN A 39 18.77 -1.10 11.71
CA GLN A 39 20.22 -1.23 11.68
C GLN A 39 20.68 -2.68 11.83
N ASP A 40 19.94 -3.48 12.60
CA ASP A 40 20.21 -4.90 12.75
C ASP A 40 20.03 -5.62 11.40
N PRO A 41 20.99 -6.46 10.96
CA PRO A 41 20.91 -7.15 9.69
C PRO A 41 19.69 -8.07 9.53
N TYR A 42 19.26 -8.74 10.60
CA TYR A 42 18.11 -9.63 10.57
C TYR A 42 16.82 -8.81 10.46
N ASP A 43 16.64 -7.79 11.29
CA ASP A 43 15.46 -6.93 11.23
C ASP A 43 15.33 -6.22 9.88
N ARG A 44 16.46 -5.82 9.29
CA ARG A 44 16.51 -5.24 7.94
C ARG A 44 16.10 -6.25 6.87
N ALA A 45 16.51 -7.51 6.99
CA ALA A 45 16.06 -8.57 6.10
C ALA A 45 14.55 -8.82 6.24
N MET A 46 14.03 -8.79 7.47
CA MET A 46 12.59 -8.92 7.74
C MET A 46 11.79 -7.73 7.20
N ALA A 47 12.32 -6.51 7.28
CA ALA A 47 11.70 -5.33 6.68
C ALA A 47 11.56 -5.48 5.15
N ARG A 48 12.61 -5.95 4.46
CA ARG A 48 12.54 -6.23 3.01
C ARG A 48 11.55 -7.34 2.67
N PHE A 49 11.52 -8.40 3.48
CA PHE A 49 10.56 -9.48 3.31
C PHE A 49 9.12 -8.95 3.36
N TRP A 50 8.79 -8.19 4.41
CA TRP A 50 7.44 -7.66 4.58
C TRP A 50 7.07 -6.63 3.52
N ALA A 51 7.99 -5.75 3.14
CA ALA A 51 7.79 -4.81 2.05
C ALA A 51 7.45 -5.51 0.73
N ASN A 52 8.22 -6.53 0.35
CA ASN A 52 7.96 -7.32 -0.85
C ASN A 52 6.65 -8.11 -0.74
N PHE A 53 6.37 -8.71 0.41
CA PHE A 53 5.09 -9.40 0.63
C PHE A 53 3.89 -8.45 0.46
N ILE A 54 3.98 -7.23 1.01
CA ILE A 54 2.89 -6.25 0.91
C ILE A 54 2.70 -5.79 -0.54
N ASP A 55 3.76 -5.41 -1.24
CA ASP A 55 3.69 -4.95 -2.63
C ASP A 55 3.21 -6.06 -3.58
N ASP A 56 3.74 -7.27 -3.44
CA ASP A 56 3.43 -8.37 -4.36
C ASP A 56 2.09 -9.04 -4.05
N LYS A 57 1.79 -9.24 -2.76
CA LYS A 57 0.65 -10.05 -2.31
C LYS A 57 -0.51 -9.19 -1.85
N CYS A 58 -0.35 -8.43 -0.76
CA CYS A 58 -1.45 -7.66 -0.17
C CYS A 58 -2.04 -6.64 -1.15
N LEU A 59 -1.18 -5.88 -1.81
CA LEU A 59 -1.61 -4.87 -2.77
C LEU A 59 -2.32 -5.53 -3.96
N THR A 60 -1.68 -6.51 -4.59
CA THR A 60 -2.27 -7.20 -5.74
C THR A 60 -3.63 -7.83 -5.41
N SER A 61 -3.74 -8.55 -4.30
CA SER A 61 -4.99 -9.24 -3.95
C SER A 61 -6.11 -8.25 -3.57
N THR A 62 -5.81 -7.20 -2.80
CA THR A 62 -6.80 -6.16 -2.44
C THR A 62 -7.30 -5.39 -3.67
N TRP A 63 -6.41 -5.03 -4.61
CA TRP A 63 -6.82 -4.36 -5.84
C TRP A 63 -7.65 -5.25 -6.77
N LYS A 64 -7.31 -6.54 -6.87
CA LYS A 64 -8.15 -7.51 -7.60
C LYS A 64 -9.52 -7.63 -6.95
N ALA A 65 -9.56 -7.85 -5.63
CA ALA A 65 -10.79 -8.03 -4.87
C ALA A 65 -11.72 -6.82 -4.98
N LEU A 66 -11.19 -5.60 -4.89
CA LEU A 66 -12.01 -4.39 -4.89
C LEU A 66 -12.31 -3.89 -6.30
N PHE A 67 -11.32 -3.86 -7.19
CA PHE A 67 -11.36 -3.00 -8.38
C PHE A 67 -11.21 -3.74 -9.71
N TRP A 68 -10.17 -4.56 -9.90
CA TRP A 68 -9.80 -5.07 -11.23
C TRP A 68 -10.67 -6.23 -11.74
N THR A 69 -11.21 -7.07 -10.85
CA THR A 69 -11.88 -8.31 -11.26
C THR A 69 -13.37 -8.30 -10.89
N ARG A 70 -14.12 -9.25 -11.46
CA ARG A 70 -15.56 -9.46 -11.23
C ARG A 70 -15.86 -10.96 -11.21
N GLY A 71 -17.00 -11.35 -10.62
CA GLY A 71 -17.47 -12.74 -10.60
C GLY A 71 -16.53 -13.68 -9.85
N GLU A 72 -16.29 -14.87 -10.42
CA GLU A 72 -15.50 -15.93 -9.76
C GLU A 72 -14.04 -15.52 -9.50
N GLU A 73 -13.43 -14.75 -10.38
CA GLU A 73 -12.06 -14.24 -10.17
C GLU A 73 -12.01 -13.25 -8.99
N GLN A 74 -13.05 -12.44 -8.80
CA GLN A 74 -13.15 -11.54 -7.66
C GLN A 74 -13.36 -12.29 -6.34
N ARG A 75 -14.15 -13.36 -6.36
CA ARG A 75 -14.34 -14.22 -5.17
C ARG A 75 -13.02 -14.84 -4.71
N LYS A 76 -12.22 -15.37 -5.65
CA LYS A 76 -10.87 -15.90 -5.35
C LYS A 76 -9.91 -14.83 -4.86
N ALA A 77 -9.95 -13.64 -5.47
CA ALA A 77 -9.12 -12.52 -5.04
C ALA A 77 -9.51 -12.02 -3.64
N LEU A 78 -10.79 -12.09 -3.27
CA LEU A 78 -11.25 -11.77 -1.93
C LEU A 78 -10.68 -12.77 -0.91
N GLU A 79 -10.75 -14.07 -1.17
CA GLU A 79 -10.14 -15.10 -0.31
C GLU A 79 -8.63 -14.88 -0.15
N GLU A 80 -7.91 -14.59 -1.24
CA GLU A 80 -6.48 -14.29 -1.20
C GLU A 80 -6.17 -12.98 -0.44
N ALA A 81 -7.01 -11.94 -0.60
CA ALA A 81 -6.89 -10.71 0.17
C ALA A 81 -7.11 -10.94 1.66
N GLU A 82 -8.09 -11.77 2.02
CA GLU A 82 -8.37 -12.07 3.41
C GLU A 82 -7.23 -12.83 4.09
N GLU A 83 -6.63 -13.80 3.39
CA GLU A 83 -5.46 -14.53 3.87
C GLU A 83 -4.24 -13.61 4.02
N ASN A 84 -3.92 -12.81 3.01
CA ASN A 84 -2.77 -11.90 3.03
C ASN A 84 -2.90 -10.82 4.12
N LEU A 85 -4.09 -10.23 4.27
CA LEU A 85 -4.38 -9.30 5.36
C LEU A 85 -4.30 -10.00 6.73
N GLY A 86 -4.62 -11.29 6.81
CA GLY A 86 -4.43 -12.09 8.03
C GLY A 86 -2.96 -12.26 8.43
N PHE A 87 -2.04 -12.40 7.47
CA PHE A 87 -0.61 -12.38 7.77
C PHE A 87 -0.14 -10.99 8.23
N MET A 88 -0.62 -9.94 7.58
CA MET A 88 -0.34 -8.55 7.94
C MET A 88 -0.83 -8.21 9.35
N GLU A 89 -2.03 -8.65 9.71
CA GLU A 89 -2.61 -8.48 11.05
C GLU A 89 -1.72 -9.10 12.13
N LYS A 90 -1.30 -10.36 11.95
CA LYS A 90 -0.43 -11.07 12.89
C LYS A 90 0.91 -10.38 13.10
N GLU A 91 1.48 -9.79 12.05
CA GLU A 91 2.71 -9.01 12.16
C GLU A 91 2.53 -7.74 13.01
N LEU A 92 1.34 -7.13 12.94
CA LEU A 92 1.00 -5.92 13.67
C LEU A 92 0.45 -6.18 15.09
N GLU A 93 0.08 -7.41 15.47
CA GLU A 93 -0.45 -7.72 16.81
C GLU A 93 0.44 -7.23 17.96
N LYS A 94 1.76 -7.22 17.75
CA LYS A 94 2.75 -6.82 18.76
C LYS A 94 3.38 -5.47 18.50
N LYS A 95 2.88 -4.70 17.53
CA LYS A 95 3.53 -3.49 17.05
C LYS A 95 2.53 -2.38 16.76
N LYS A 96 2.90 -1.14 17.06
CA LYS A 96 2.09 0.02 16.64
C LYS A 96 2.26 0.30 15.14
N LEU A 97 3.48 0.12 14.64
CA LEU A 97 3.92 0.33 13.26
C LEU A 97 4.75 -0.88 12.82
N PHE A 98 4.94 -1.11 11.53
CA PHE A 98 5.84 -2.17 11.10
C PHE A 98 7.29 -1.91 11.55
N GLY A 99 7.70 -0.63 11.59
CA GLY A 99 8.96 -0.18 12.20
C GLY A 99 9.02 -0.25 13.74
N GLY A 100 8.00 -0.84 14.39
CA GLY A 100 7.90 -0.93 15.85
C GLY A 100 7.33 0.34 16.46
N GLU A 101 8.15 1.05 17.23
CA GLU A 101 7.78 2.35 17.84
C GLU A 101 7.90 3.51 16.85
N ASN A 102 8.79 3.37 15.87
CA ASN A 102 9.06 4.42 14.89
C ASN A 102 8.48 4.05 13.52
N PHE A 103 8.17 5.09 12.76
CA PHE A 103 7.77 4.94 11.36
C PHE A 103 8.97 4.49 10.53
N GLY A 104 8.83 3.42 9.75
CA GLY A 104 9.95 2.85 9.01
C GLY A 104 9.61 2.44 7.58
N PHE A 105 10.56 1.72 6.97
CA PHE A 105 10.51 1.30 5.57
C PHE A 105 9.21 0.60 5.17
N VAL A 106 8.79 -0.40 5.94
CA VAL A 106 7.60 -1.19 5.64
C VAL A 106 6.33 -0.34 5.75
N ASP A 107 6.28 0.61 6.70
CA ASP A 107 5.14 1.53 6.80
C ASP A 107 5.03 2.39 5.53
N MET A 108 6.16 2.87 4.99
CA MET A 108 6.20 3.64 3.75
C MET A 108 5.73 2.82 2.54
N VAL A 109 6.16 1.56 2.44
CA VAL A 109 5.75 0.66 1.36
C VAL A 109 4.26 0.31 1.45
N ALA A 110 3.76 0.10 2.67
CA ALA A 110 2.37 -0.25 2.91
C ALA A 110 1.39 0.93 2.71
N ASN A 111 1.85 2.12 2.31
CA ASN A 111 1.02 3.32 2.16
C ASN A 111 -0.25 3.11 1.33
N SER A 112 -0.18 2.25 0.32
CA SER A 112 -1.27 1.95 -0.59
C SER A 112 -2.40 1.20 0.11
N ILE A 113 -2.06 0.35 1.08
CA ILE A 113 -3.04 -0.31 1.95
C ILE A 113 -3.71 0.73 2.85
N ALA A 114 -2.94 1.64 3.47
CA ALA A 114 -3.50 2.63 4.39
C ALA A 114 -4.41 3.68 3.71
N ILE A 115 -4.02 4.18 2.54
CA ILE A 115 -4.71 5.31 1.88
C ILE A 115 -5.69 4.83 0.80
N TRP A 116 -5.26 3.94 -0.11
CA TRP A 116 -6.06 3.62 -1.31
C TRP A 116 -7.14 2.56 -1.04
N VAL A 117 -6.90 1.59 -0.16
CA VAL A 117 -7.92 0.57 0.15
C VAL A 117 -9.19 1.23 0.70
N ALA A 118 -9.07 2.21 1.61
CA ALA A 118 -10.24 2.92 2.13
C ALA A 118 -11.06 3.61 1.03
N ALA A 119 -10.39 4.28 0.08
CA ALA A 119 -11.04 4.94 -1.05
C ALA A 119 -11.67 3.93 -2.03
N LEU A 120 -11.01 2.79 -2.28
CA LEU A 120 -11.53 1.73 -3.14
C LEU A 120 -12.75 1.05 -2.53
N GLN A 121 -12.76 0.81 -1.22
CA GLN A 121 -13.92 0.25 -0.52
C GLN A 121 -15.14 1.17 -0.65
N GLU A 122 -14.93 2.48 -0.48
CA GLU A 122 -15.98 3.48 -0.67
C GLU A 122 -16.48 3.55 -2.12
N ALA A 123 -15.57 3.58 -3.09
CA ALA A 123 -15.92 3.64 -4.50
C ALA A 123 -16.71 2.41 -4.97
N THR A 124 -16.38 1.23 -4.44
CA THR A 124 -16.89 -0.07 -4.90
C THR A 124 -18.05 -0.60 -4.06
N GLY A 125 -18.26 -0.07 -2.85
CA GLY A 125 -19.16 -0.63 -1.85
C GLY A 125 -18.72 -1.99 -1.30
N LYS A 126 -17.53 -2.49 -1.66
CA LYS A 126 -16.95 -3.76 -1.20
C LYS A 126 -16.00 -3.48 -0.04
N VAL A 127 -15.89 -4.42 0.89
CA VAL A 127 -15.08 -4.24 2.09
C VAL A 127 -14.15 -5.44 2.28
N VAL A 128 -12.86 -5.17 2.49
CA VAL A 128 -11.80 -6.18 2.71
C VAL A 128 -11.01 -5.92 3.99
N LEU A 129 -10.83 -4.66 4.40
CA LEU A 129 -10.14 -4.25 5.62
C LEU A 129 -11.14 -3.61 6.58
N THR A 130 -11.48 -4.31 7.66
CA THR A 130 -12.38 -3.85 8.73
C THR A 130 -11.71 -3.92 10.09
N GLU A 131 -12.16 -3.06 11.00
CA GLU A 131 -11.73 -3.08 12.41
C GLU A 131 -12.09 -4.39 13.11
N GLU A 132 -13.25 -4.98 12.79
CA GLU A 132 -13.70 -6.24 13.39
C GLU A 132 -12.79 -7.42 13.05
N LYS A 133 -12.36 -7.52 11.79
CA LYS A 133 -11.59 -8.65 11.30
C LYS A 133 -10.07 -8.45 11.42
N TYR A 134 -9.63 -7.20 11.30
CA TYR A 134 -8.20 -6.83 11.30
C TYR A 134 -7.96 -5.60 12.18
N PRO A 135 -8.20 -5.70 13.51
CA PRO A 135 -8.12 -4.55 14.41
C PRO A 135 -6.73 -3.88 14.41
N CYS A 136 -5.64 -4.65 14.35
CA CYS A 136 -4.28 -4.10 14.37
C CYS A 136 -3.94 -3.40 13.05
N ALA A 137 -4.24 -4.03 11.90
CA ALA A 137 -4.03 -3.44 10.59
C ALA A 137 -4.91 -2.21 10.36
N PHE A 138 -6.16 -2.24 10.82
CA PHE A 138 -7.06 -1.11 10.75
C PHE A 138 -6.56 0.07 11.59
N LYS A 139 -6.16 -0.18 12.84
CA LYS A 139 -5.57 0.84 13.71
C LYS A 139 -4.26 1.39 13.14
N TRP A 140 -3.41 0.54 12.59
CA TRP A 140 -2.20 0.96 11.90
C TRP A 140 -2.50 1.90 10.73
N ALA A 141 -3.49 1.58 9.89
CA ALA A 141 -3.88 2.43 8.77
C ALA A 141 -4.41 3.80 9.24
N GLN A 142 -5.14 3.85 10.36
CA GLN A 142 -5.55 5.10 10.99
C GLN A 142 -4.36 5.91 11.52
N GLU A 143 -3.43 5.27 12.23
CA GLU A 143 -2.21 5.92 12.72
C GLU A 143 -1.33 6.44 11.57
N TYR A 144 -1.24 5.70 10.47
CA TYR A 144 -0.55 6.11 9.25
C TYR A 144 -1.17 7.39 8.67
N THR A 145 -2.48 7.37 8.40
CA THR A 145 -3.21 8.47 7.75
C THR A 145 -3.40 9.69 8.66
N CYS A 146 -3.30 9.53 9.99
CA CYS A 146 -3.38 10.64 10.93
C CYS A 146 -2.15 11.55 10.95
N ARG A 147 -1.01 11.11 10.41
CA ARG A 147 0.26 11.88 10.38
C ARG A 147 0.13 13.12 9.49
N ASN A 148 0.61 14.26 9.98
CA ASN A 148 0.52 15.54 9.25
C ASN A 148 1.12 15.46 7.84
N ILE A 149 2.34 14.90 7.72
CA ILE A 149 2.99 14.74 6.41
C ILE A 149 2.17 13.90 5.43
N ILE A 150 1.46 12.88 5.93
CA ILE A 150 0.61 12.03 5.09
C ILE A 150 -0.63 12.80 4.66
N LYS A 151 -1.25 13.58 5.55
CA LYS A 151 -2.40 14.45 5.21
C LYS A 151 -2.04 15.53 4.19
N GLU A 152 -0.82 16.07 4.26
CA GLU A 152 -0.33 17.12 3.36
C GLU A 152 0.05 16.59 1.97
N THR A 153 0.51 15.33 1.89
CA THR A 153 1.04 14.74 0.65
C THR A 153 0.07 13.78 -0.05
N SER A 154 -0.95 13.28 0.65
CA SER A 154 -1.91 12.33 0.10
C SER A 154 -3.13 13.03 -0.50
N PRO A 155 -3.69 12.53 -1.61
CA PRO A 155 -4.95 13.04 -2.12
C PRO A 155 -6.09 12.84 -1.10
N PRO A 156 -7.07 13.75 -1.02
CA PRO A 156 -8.27 13.57 -0.21
C PRO A 156 -9.00 12.27 -0.57
N ARG A 157 -9.50 11.57 0.45
CA ARG A 157 -10.15 10.25 0.29
C ARG A 157 -11.37 10.31 -0.63
N ASP A 158 -12.20 11.34 -0.48
CA ASP A 158 -13.39 11.59 -1.29
C ASP A 158 -13.03 11.81 -2.77
N HIS A 159 -11.95 12.55 -3.04
CA HIS A 159 -11.43 12.71 -4.40
C HIS A 159 -10.95 11.39 -5.00
N LEU A 160 -10.24 10.56 -4.23
CA LEU A 160 -9.82 9.22 -4.68
C LEU A 160 -11.03 8.32 -4.94
N ALA A 161 -11.99 8.29 -4.02
CA ALA A 161 -13.19 7.47 -4.15
C ALA A 161 -14.00 7.87 -5.39
N ALA A 162 -14.21 9.17 -5.62
CA ALA A 162 -14.87 9.69 -6.81
C ALA A 162 -14.12 9.33 -8.10
N PHE A 163 -12.78 9.46 -8.12
CA PHE A 163 -11.95 9.09 -9.26
C PHE A 163 -12.09 7.61 -9.61
N TYR A 164 -12.00 6.72 -8.62
CA TYR A 164 -12.12 5.28 -8.86
C TYR A 164 -13.53 4.86 -9.23
N LYS A 165 -14.56 5.48 -8.64
CA LYS A 165 -15.96 5.24 -9.02
C LYS A 165 -16.20 5.58 -10.50
N ALA A 166 -15.83 6.78 -10.93
CA ALA A 166 -15.96 7.20 -12.32
C ALA A 166 -15.18 6.27 -13.29
N ARG A 167 -14.00 5.81 -12.88
CA ARG A 167 -13.19 4.88 -13.68
C ARG A 167 -13.83 3.50 -13.80
N MET A 168 -14.52 3.01 -12.77
CA MET A 168 -15.28 1.75 -12.87
C MET A 168 -16.45 1.87 -13.82
N GLU A 169 -17.25 2.93 -13.68
CA GLU A 169 -18.41 3.19 -14.55
C GLU A 169 -17.98 3.27 -16.01
N MET A 170 -16.85 3.94 -16.29
CA MET A 170 -16.26 4.00 -17.64
C MET A 170 -15.83 2.61 -18.16
N MET A 171 -15.18 1.79 -17.33
CA MET A 171 -14.75 0.44 -17.73
C MET A 171 -15.93 -0.50 -17.99
N GLU A 172 -17.03 -0.34 -17.25
CA GLU A 172 -18.27 -1.11 -17.43
C GLU A 172 -18.98 -0.69 -18.73
N ALA A 173 -19.15 0.62 -18.96
CA ALA A 173 -19.72 1.13 -20.21
C ALA A 173 -18.94 0.70 -21.47
N MET A 174 -17.60 0.62 -21.38
CA MET A 174 -16.76 0.12 -22.47
C MET A 174 -16.96 -1.37 -22.77
N LYS A 175 -17.33 -2.18 -21.77
CA LYS A 175 -17.62 -3.60 -21.99
C LYS A 175 -18.97 -3.79 -22.67
N ASP A 176 -19.97 -3.00 -22.30
CA ASP A 176 -21.32 -3.06 -22.88
C ASP A 176 -21.37 -2.54 -24.32
N SER A 177 -20.36 -1.77 -24.73
CA SER A 177 -20.21 -1.25 -26.09
C SER A 177 -19.54 -2.22 -27.10
N LYS A 178 -19.12 -3.41 -26.66
CA LYS A 178 -18.49 -4.45 -27.49
C LYS A 178 -19.39 -5.67 -27.68
#